data_AF-A0A8H7TF74-F1
#
_entry.id   AF-A0A8H7TF74-F1
#
_cell.length_a   1.000
_cell.length_b   1.000
_cell.length_c   1.000
_cell.angle_alpha   90.00
_cell.angle_beta   90.00
_cell.angle_gamma   90.00
#
_symmetry.space_group_name_H-M   'P 1'
#
loop_
_entity.id
_entity.type
_entity.pdbx_description
1 polymer ?
#
loop_
_entity_poly.entity_id
_entity_poly.type
_entity_poly.pdbx_seq_one_letter_code
_entity_poly.pdbx_strand_id
1 'polypeptide(L)'
;MDHIRRPLPTADELTTAILILSRTFRSLKHGIIDSSAIFLRATSFSLPCLLPSKITVLIHSSSKTSAQEVIRTLAKKDYASEYVVHRKNCVDYPKVILKRPKGDIRGDMYVDFNVVDRWGCSRKREAYDFRLEGNNTVPLTIDSEQVHIMNPAWLLRQRIQTWNERVLDREKRTDEIEIRTLVDMLGFCGGEKIKIKRKQEIEDLRMVVVGMEDDPTMLGSVIECPEVFGPWYRLNWVQAFGALGLVLILTKAIDYFGHDNHV
;
A
#
# COMPACT_ATOMS: atom_id res chain seq x y z
N MET A 1 31.69 5.52 17.51
CA MET A 1 31.21 4.14 17.30
C MET A 1 30.77 4.05 15.86
N ASP A 2 31.60 3.47 14.99
CA ASP A 2 31.23 3.26 13.61
C ASP A 2 30.02 2.32 13.56
N HIS A 3 28.89 2.84 13.12
CA HIS A 3 27.75 2.00 12.79
C HIS A 3 28.21 1.07 11.65
N ILE A 4 28.55 -0.18 11.99
CA ILE A 4 28.77 -1.24 11.00
C ILE A 4 27.52 -1.24 10.12
N ARG A 5 27.65 -0.67 8.91
CA ARG A 5 26.57 -0.63 7.94
C ARG A 5 26.29 -2.09 7.60
N ARG A 6 25.21 -2.63 8.14
CA ARG A 6 24.75 -3.96 7.75
C ARG A 6 24.58 -3.96 6.24
N PRO A 7 25.13 -4.96 5.53
CA PRO A 7 24.92 -5.06 4.10
C PRO A 7 23.41 -5.12 3.83
N LEU A 8 22.94 -4.33 2.87
CA LEU A 8 21.56 -4.46 2.40
C LEU A 8 21.42 -5.79 1.64
N PRO A 9 20.25 -6.45 1.72
CA PRO A 9 20.00 -7.63 0.92
C PRO A 9 20.06 -7.27 -0.57
N THR A 10 20.58 -8.18 -1.39
CA THR A 10 20.41 -8.14 -2.84
C THR A 10 18.97 -8.47 -3.25
N ALA A 11 18.61 -8.23 -4.50
CA ALA A 11 17.29 -8.60 -5.05
C ALA A 11 16.99 -10.11 -4.87
N ASP A 12 17.97 -10.97 -5.16
CA ASP A 12 17.83 -12.43 -5.05
C ASP A 12 17.68 -12.87 -3.59
N GLU A 13 18.46 -12.28 -2.68
CA GLU A 13 18.37 -12.55 -1.25
C GLU A 13 17.03 -12.12 -0.68
N LEU A 14 16.55 -10.94 -1.05
CA LEU A 14 15.23 -10.46 -0.65
C LEU A 14 14.13 -11.39 -1.17
N THR A 15 14.21 -11.80 -2.44
CA THR A 15 13.23 -12.72 -3.06
C THR A 15 13.24 -14.08 -2.36
N THR A 16 14.43 -14.62 -2.06
CA THR A 16 14.59 -15.86 -1.29
C THR A 16 13.97 -15.76 0.09
N ALA A 17 14.19 -14.64 0.79
CA ALA A 17 13.58 -14.41 2.10
C ALA A 17 12.05 -14.31 2.02
N ILE A 18 11.50 -13.70 0.96
CA ILE A 18 10.05 -13.67 0.74
C ILE A 18 9.49 -15.08 0.46
N LEU A 19 10.21 -15.92 -0.26
CA LEU A 19 9.82 -17.33 -0.48
C LEU A 19 9.77 -18.11 0.84
N ILE A 20 10.79 -17.96 1.70
CA ILE A 20 10.83 -18.58 3.04
C ILE A 20 9.63 -18.12 3.88
N LEU A 21 9.35 -16.81 3.90
CA LEU A 21 8.19 -16.27 4.62
C LEU A 21 6.88 -16.83 4.03
N SER A 22 6.72 -16.84 2.71
CA SER A 22 5.50 -17.33 2.04
C SER A 22 5.21 -18.80 2.37
N ARG A 23 6.25 -19.64 2.44
CA ARG A 23 6.14 -21.03 2.92
C ARG A 23 5.73 -21.10 4.39
N THR A 24 6.37 -20.29 5.23
CA THR A 24 6.08 -20.22 6.67
C THR A 24 4.64 -19.79 6.96
N PHE A 25 4.10 -18.85 6.20
CA PHE A 25 2.73 -18.35 6.35
C PHE A 25 1.69 -19.12 5.51
N ARG A 26 2.06 -20.22 4.82
CA ARG A 26 1.16 -20.94 3.90
C ARG A 26 -0.15 -21.41 4.55
N SER A 27 -0.14 -21.73 5.85
CA SER A 27 -1.34 -22.15 6.59
C SER A 27 -2.26 -20.99 7.02
N LEU A 28 -1.82 -19.74 6.85
CA LEU A 28 -2.53 -18.53 7.23
C LEU A 28 -2.92 -17.71 6.00
N LYS A 29 -4.10 -17.08 6.03
CA LYS A 29 -4.42 -16.05 5.04
C LYS A 29 -3.48 -14.86 5.28
N HIS A 30 -2.60 -14.58 4.33
CA HIS A 30 -1.57 -13.56 4.43
C HIS A 30 -1.34 -12.86 3.09
N GLY A 31 -0.64 -11.73 3.14
CA GLY A 31 -0.15 -11.02 1.97
C GLY A 31 1.10 -10.20 2.28
N ILE A 32 2.06 -10.20 1.36
CA ILE A 32 3.18 -9.25 1.39
C ILE A 32 2.64 -7.84 1.09
N ILE A 33 3.06 -6.85 1.88
CA ILE A 33 2.68 -5.44 1.76
C ILE A 33 3.90 -4.52 1.66
N ASP A 34 3.65 -3.20 1.64
CA ASP A 34 4.64 -2.13 1.59
C ASP A 34 5.62 -2.28 0.40
N SER A 35 6.82 -1.72 0.53
CA SER A 35 7.84 -1.65 -0.52
C SER A 35 8.26 -3.02 -1.05
N SER A 36 8.24 -4.09 -0.22
CA SER A 36 8.46 -5.47 -0.68
C SER A 36 7.43 -5.97 -1.68
N ALA A 37 6.16 -5.61 -1.48
CA ALA A 37 5.10 -5.97 -2.41
C ALA A 37 5.25 -5.23 -3.75
N ILE A 38 5.56 -3.94 -3.68
CA ILE A 38 5.76 -3.07 -4.84
C ILE A 38 6.97 -3.55 -5.65
N PHE A 39 8.09 -3.84 -4.99
CA PHE A 39 9.31 -4.36 -5.62
C PHE A 39 9.06 -5.65 -6.42
N LEU A 40 8.41 -6.65 -5.80
CA LEU A 40 8.11 -7.92 -6.47
C LEU A 40 7.21 -7.74 -7.69
N ARG A 41 6.16 -6.92 -7.55
CA ARG A 41 5.24 -6.63 -8.65
C ARG A 41 5.95 -5.85 -9.77
N ALA A 42 6.67 -4.79 -9.44
CA ALA A 42 7.41 -3.99 -10.42
C ALA A 42 8.38 -4.83 -11.23
N THR A 43 9.12 -5.72 -10.55
CA THR A 43 10.06 -6.63 -11.20
C THR A 43 9.35 -7.56 -12.18
N SER A 44 8.16 -8.07 -11.84
CA SER A 44 7.36 -8.89 -12.77
C SER A 44 6.86 -8.14 -14.02
N PHE A 45 6.79 -6.81 -13.97
CA PHE A 45 6.46 -5.93 -15.10
C PHE A 45 7.70 -5.29 -15.75
N SER A 46 8.91 -5.63 -15.32
CA SER A 46 10.15 -4.96 -15.74
C SER A 46 10.15 -3.43 -15.54
N LEU A 47 9.46 -2.95 -14.50
CA LEU A 47 9.39 -1.54 -14.17
C LEU A 47 10.55 -1.13 -13.23
N PRO A 48 11.06 0.10 -13.34
CA PRO A 48 12.02 0.63 -12.36
C PRO A 48 11.44 0.59 -10.95
N CYS A 49 12.18 0.05 -9.99
CA CYS A 49 11.74 -0.03 -8.61
C CYS A 49 12.89 0.08 -7.61
N LEU A 50 12.54 0.52 -6.40
CA LEU A 50 13.47 0.57 -5.28
C LEU A 50 13.59 -0.80 -4.61
N LEU A 51 14.83 -1.19 -4.30
CA LEU A 51 15.09 -2.40 -3.53
C LEU A 51 14.82 -2.12 -2.04
N PRO A 52 13.83 -2.80 -1.42
CA PRO A 52 13.48 -2.52 -0.03
C PRO A 52 14.44 -3.20 0.94
N SER A 53 14.60 -2.59 2.11
CA SER A 53 15.48 -3.08 3.17
C SER A 53 14.80 -4.03 4.17
N LYS A 54 13.46 -4.12 4.13
CA LYS A 54 12.66 -4.95 5.02
C LYS A 54 11.44 -5.51 4.29
N ILE A 55 10.94 -6.64 4.79
CA ILE A 55 9.70 -7.28 4.31
C ILE A 55 8.59 -7.01 5.31
N THR A 56 7.39 -6.70 4.86
CA THR A 56 6.22 -6.61 5.75
C THR A 56 5.16 -7.60 5.30
N VAL A 57 4.74 -8.47 6.22
CA VAL A 57 3.71 -9.48 6.01
C VAL A 57 2.46 -9.08 6.79
N LEU A 58 1.35 -8.89 6.09
CA LEU A 58 0.04 -8.71 6.67
C LEU A 58 -0.62 -10.08 6.83
N ILE A 59 -1.06 -10.43 8.04
CA ILE A 59 -1.78 -11.68 8.32
C ILE A 59 -3.22 -11.42 8.72
N HIS A 60 -4.11 -12.35 8.38
CA HIS A 60 -5.46 -12.36 8.90
C HIS A 60 -5.45 -12.88 10.34
N SER A 61 -5.63 -11.97 11.31
CA SER A 61 -5.72 -12.36 12.72
C SER A 61 -7.00 -13.14 12.99
N SER A 62 -6.90 -14.17 13.82
CA SER A 62 -8.01 -14.94 14.37
C SER A 62 -8.02 -14.86 15.91
N SER A 63 -9.00 -15.49 16.57
CA SER A 63 -8.99 -15.62 18.03
C SER A 63 -7.76 -16.37 18.59
N LYS A 64 -7.06 -17.13 17.75
CA LYS A 64 -5.90 -17.94 18.13
C LYS A 64 -4.57 -17.44 17.55
N THR A 65 -4.62 -16.50 16.60
CA THR A 65 -3.44 -16.08 15.84
C THR A 65 -3.41 -14.57 15.73
N SER A 66 -2.40 -13.95 16.33
CA SER A 66 -2.07 -12.53 16.18
C SER A 66 -0.65 -12.38 15.65
N ALA A 67 -0.32 -11.20 15.12
CA ALA A 67 1.01 -10.90 14.62
C ALA A 67 2.08 -11.10 15.72
N GLN A 68 1.77 -10.70 16.95
CA GLN A 68 2.65 -10.89 18.11
C GLN A 68 2.87 -12.37 18.43
N GLU A 69 1.82 -13.19 18.37
CA GLU A 69 1.94 -14.62 18.66
C GLU A 69 2.75 -15.36 17.58
N VAL A 70 2.60 -14.98 16.32
CA VAL A 70 3.41 -15.53 15.24
C VAL A 70 4.89 -15.14 15.42
N ILE A 71 5.18 -13.88 15.70
CA ILE A 71 6.55 -13.41 15.98
C ILE A 71 7.17 -14.20 17.14
N ARG A 72 6.45 -14.42 18.24
CA ARG A 72 6.91 -15.23 19.36
C ARG A 72 7.17 -16.68 18.98
N THR A 73 6.32 -17.25 18.11
CA THR A 73 6.47 -18.62 17.64
C THR A 73 7.71 -18.78 16.76
N LEU A 74 7.94 -17.85 15.83
CA LEU A 74 9.14 -17.84 14.98
C LEU A 74 10.43 -17.57 15.76
N ALA A 75 10.33 -17.01 16.97
CA ALA A 75 11.46 -16.84 17.86
C ALA A 75 11.80 -18.11 18.68
N LYS A 76 11.02 -19.20 18.56
CA LYS A 76 11.31 -20.47 19.24
C LYS A 76 12.37 -21.28 18.47
N LYS A 77 13.09 -22.16 19.19
CA LYS A 77 14.21 -22.96 18.65
C LYS A 77 13.84 -23.86 17.46
N ASP A 78 12.57 -24.27 17.34
CA ASP A 78 12.12 -25.19 16.29
C ASP A 78 12.17 -24.57 14.88
N TYR A 79 12.21 -23.24 14.78
CA TYR A 79 12.35 -22.51 13.51
C TYR A 79 13.80 -22.10 13.19
N ALA A 80 14.78 -22.54 13.99
CA ALA A 80 16.14 -21.99 14.00
C ALA A 80 16.96 -22.22 12.71
N SER A 81 16.55 -23.10 11.80
CA SER A 81 17.28 -23.33 10.54
C SER A 81 17.10 -22.20 9.53
N GLU A 82 15.93 -21.56 9.50
CA GLU A 82 15.58 -20.48 8.56
C GLU A 82 15.45 -19.12 9.26
N TYR A 83 15.42 -19.11 10.60
CA TYR A 83 15.25 -17.92 11.41
C TYR A 83 16.36 -17.75 12.44
N VAL A 84 16.81 -16.50 12.63
CA VAL A 84 17.65 -16.10 13.76
C VAL A 84 16.91 -15.08 14.62
N VAL A 85 17.06 -15.17 15.94
CA VAL A 85 16.42 -14.24 16.86
C VAL A 85 17.39 -13.13 17.25
N HIS A 86 17.00 -11.88 16.98
CA HIS A 86 17.70 -10.70 17.47
C HIS A 86 16.89 -10.07 18.60
N ARG A 87 17.50 -9.91 19.77
CA ARG A 87 16.87 -9.23 20.90
C ARG A 87 17.19 -7.74 20.87
N LYS A 88 16.16 -6.89 20.93
CA LYS A 88 16.28 -5.43 21.07
C LYS A 88 15.29 -4.97 22.14
N ASN A 89 15.77 -4.23 23.14
CA ASN A 89 14.96 -3.74 24.26
C ASN A 89 14.15 -4.85 24.95
N CYS A 90 14.78 -6.02 25.18
CA CYS A 90 14.15 -7.21 25.75
C CYS A 90 13.00 -7.82 24.93
N VAL A 91 12.83 -7.40 23.67
CA VAL A 91 11.87 -7.99 22.73
C VAL A 91 12.64 -8.78 21.67
N ASP A 92 12.16 -9.99 21.40
CA ASP A 92 12.74 -10.89 20.41
C ASP A 92 12.15 -10.61 19.03
N TYR A 93 13.04 -10.35 18.07
CA TYR A 93 12.72 -10.07 16.67
C TYR A 93 13.34 -11.15 15.79
N PRO A 94 12.55 -12.10 15.28
CA PRO A 94 13.04 -13.07 14.32
C PRO A 94 13.42 -12.35 13.02
N LYS A 95 14.48 -12.84 12.38
CA LYS A 95 14.94 -12.45 11.05
C LYS A 95 15.10 -13.69 10.21
N VAL A 96 14.89 -13.59 8.90
CA VAL A 96 15.23 -14.69 7.99
C VAL A 96 16.75 -14.72 7.83
N ILE A 97 17.36 -15.89 8.02
CA ILE A 97 18.79 -16.10 7.78
C ILE A 97 19.00 -16.74 6.41
N LEU A 98 19.85 -16.14 5.59
CA LEU A 98 20.26 -16.67 4.29
C LEU A 98 21.75 -17.03 4.37
N LYS A 99 22.04 -18.31 4.15
CA LYS A 99 23.40 -18.83 4.16
C LYS A 99 24.10 -18.46 2.86
N ARG A 100 25.19 -17.71 2.97
CA ARG A 100 26.07 -17.43 1.82
C ARG A 100 27.14 -18.51 1.69
N PRO A 101 27.77 -18.67 0.52
CA PRO A 101 28.87 -19.62 0.34
C PRO A 101 29.96 -19.44 1.40
N LYS A 102 30.54 -20.55 1.86
CA LYS A 102 31.61 -20.54 2.86
C LYS A 102 32.80 -19.73 2.32
N GLY A 103 33.19 -18.68 3.04
CA GLY A 103 34.27 -17.78 2.64
C GLY A 103 33.80 -16.48 1.97
N ASP A 104 32.49 -16.26 1.80
CA ASP A 104 31.98 -14.93 1.42
C ASP A 104 32.31 -13.92 2.53
N ILE A 105 33.10 -12.90 2.18
CA ILE A 105 33.54 -11.82 3.08
C ILE A 105 32.38 -11.06 3.71
N ARG A 106 31.18 -11.10 3.11
CA ARG A 106 29.98 -10.41 3.59
C ARG A 106 29.25 -11.20 4.68
N GLY A 107 29.60 -12.48 4.90
CA GLY A 107 28.96 -13.38 5.86
C GLY A 107 27.49 -13.70 5.53
N ASP A 108 26.85 -14.47 6.42
CA ASP A 108 25.41 -14.76 6.35
C ASP A 108 24.58 -13.47 6.30
N MET A 109 23.50 -13.48 5.53
CA MET A 109 22.58 -12.35 5.41
C MET A 109 21.39 -12.52 6.36
N TYR A 110 21.00 -11.42 7.00
CA TYR A 110 19.88 -11.38 7.93
C TYR A 110 18.84 -10.38 7.44
N VAL A 111 17.74 -10.90 6.90
CA VAL A 111 16.67 -10.08 6.33
C VAL A 111 15.65 -9.73 7.41
N ASP A 112 15.47 -8.43 7.61
CA ASP A 112 14.47 -7.90 8.54
C ASP A 112 13.06 -8.07 7.97
N PHE A 113 12.14 -8.55 8.81
CA PHE A 113 10.72 -8.58 8.47
C PHE A 113 9.83 -8.15 9.62
N ASN A 114 8.64 -7.65 9.29
CA ASN A 114 7.58 -7.35 10.24
C ASN A 114 6.35 -8.19 9.92
N VAL A 115 5.66 -8.63 10.96
CA VAL A 115 4.32 -9.21 10.85
C VAL A 115 3.34 -8.19 11.42
N VAL A 116 2.30 -7.87 10.67
CA VAL A 116 1.23 -6.96 11.09
C VAL A 116 -0.12 -7.62 10.95
N ASP A 117 -1.07 -7.20 11.77
CA ASP A 117 -2.47 -7.56 11.69
C ASP A 117 -3.35 -6.34 11.91
N ARG A 118 -4.65 -6.49 11.66
CA ARG A 118 -5.62 -5.40 11.85
C ARG A 118 -5.67 -4.84 13.27
N TRP A 119 -5.32 -5.62 14.29
CA TRP A 119 -5.46 -5.19 15.69
C TRP A 119 -4.24 -4.40 16.16
N GLY A 120 -3.07 -4.68 15.61
CA GLY A 120 -1.82 -4.00 15.90
C GLY A 120 -1.77 -2.54 15.42
N CYS A 121 -2.61 -2.14 14.46
CA CYS A 121 -2.67 -0.76 13.97
C CYS A 121 -4.11 -0.26 13.89
N SER A 122 -4.55 0.52 14.89
CA SER A 122 -5.92 1.04 14.97
C SER A 122 -6.32 1.87 13.73
N ARG A 123 -5.41 2.70 13.22
CA ARG A 123 -5.63 3.56 12.05
C ARG A 123 -5.81 2.78 10.74
N LYS A 124 -5.20 1.59 10.63
CA LYS A 124 -5.24 0.74 9.43
C LYS A 124 -6.16 -0.48 9.60
N ARG A 125 -6.98 -0.53 10.66
CA ARG A 125 -7.88 -1.66 10.98
C ARG A 125 -8.71 -2.14 9.80
N GLU A 126 -9.37 -1.21 9.11
CA GLU A 126 -10.21 -1.54 7.96
C GLU A 126 -9.36 -1.96 6.75
N ALA A 127 -8.29 -1.22 6.45
CA ALA A 127 -7.38 -1.57 5.36
C ALA A 127 -6.76 -2.97 5.54
N TYR A 128 -6.57 -3.41 6.78
CA TYR A 128 -5.94 -4.69 7.12
C TYR A 128 -6.95 -5.83 7.28
N ASP A 129 -8.25 -5.59 7.05
CA ASP A 129 -9.29 -6.61 7.10
C ASP A 129 -9.50 -7.26 5.73
N PHE A 130 -8.94 -8.45 5.54
CA PHE A 130 -9.08 -9.28 4.33
C PHE A 130 -10.51 -9.72 3.95
N ARG A 131 -11.51 -9.38 4.77
CA ARG A 131 -12.92 -9.67 4.51
C ARG A 131 -13.62 -8.54 3.75
N LEU A 132 -13.01 -7.35 3.73
CA LEU A 132 -13.56 -6.19 3.03
C LEU A 132 -13.19 -6.23 1.55
N GLU A 133 -14.10 -5.73 0.72
CA GLU A 133 -13.90 -5.64 -0.72
C GLU A 133 -12.69 -4.74 -1.06
N GLY A 134 -11.88 -5.17 -2.03
CA GLY A 134 -10.64 -4.49 -2.40
C GLY A 134 -9.44 -4.77 -1.50
N ASN A 135 -9.60 -5.54 -0.40
CA ASN A 135 -8.51 -5.98 0.47
C ASN A 135 -8.09 -7.44 0.16
N ASN A 136 -8.03 -7.79 -1.12
CA ASN A 136 -7.62 -9.11 -1.59
C ASN A 136 -6.13 -9.17 -1.92
N THR A 137 -5.57 -10.37 -1.85
CA THR A 137 -4.25 -10.68 -2.38
C THR A 137 -4.36 -11.20 -3.80
N VAL A 138 -3.31 -10.97 -4.58
CA VAL A 138 -3.14 -11.52 -5.91
C VAL A 138 -1.90 -12.41 -5.84
N PRO A 139 -1.98 -13.70 -6.22
CA PRO A 139 -0.81 -14.57 -6.23
C PRO A 139 0.20 -14.08 -7.29
N LEU A 140 1.48 -14.28 -7.00
CA LEU A 140 2.59 -14.14 -7.93
C LEU A 140 3.41 -15.42 -7.86
N THR A 141 3.70 -16.03 -9.02
CA THR A 141 4.50 -17.25 -9.07
C THR A 141 5.97 -16.88 -9.19
N ILE A 142 6.79 -17.33 -8.24
CA ILE A 142 8.24 -17.15 -8.20
C ILE A 142 8.84 -18.52 -7.93
N ASP A 143 9.74 -19.01 -8.79
CA ASP A 143 10.38 -20.32 -8.65
C ASP A 143 9.40 -21.48 -8.38
N SER A 144 8.27 -21.49 -9.09
CA SER A 144 7.16 -22.45 -8.93
C SER A 144 6.41 -22.39 -7.59
N GLU A 145 6.69 -21.39 -6.75
CA GLU A 145 5.98 -21.14 -5.49
C GLU A 145 5.03 -19.95 -5.64
N GLN A 146 3.87 -20.02 -4.97
CA GLN A 146 2.92 -18.91 -4.93
C GLN A 146 3.21 -17.98 -3.76
N VAL A 147 3.51 -16.72 -4.08
CA VAL A 147 3.63 -15.62 -3.12
C VAL A 147 2.36 -14.79 -3.19
N HIS A 148 1.65 -14.67 -2.07
CA HIS A 148 0.47 -13.81 -1.99
C HIS A 148 0.89 -12.37 -1.71
N ILE A 149 0.54 -11.45 -2.61
CA ILE A 149 0.87 -10.02 -2.50
C ILE A 149 -0.43 -9.23 -2.46
N MET A 150 -0.53 -8.19 -1.63
CA MET A 150 -1.73 -7.32 -1.68
C MET A 150 -1.89 -6.70 -3.07
N ASN A 151 -3.14 -6.57 -3.51
CA ASN A 151 -3.42 -6.05 -4.84
C ASN A 151 -2.87 -4.62 -5.04
N PRO A 152 -2.47 -4.23 -6.26
CA PRO A 152 -1.86 -2.92 -6.52
C PRO A 152 -2.74 -1.72 -6.14
N ALA A 153 -4.06 -1.82 -6.29
CA ALA A 153 -4.98 -0.75 -5.94
C ALA A 153 -4.98 -0.46 -4.44
N TRP A 154 -4.96 -1.52 -3.64
CA TRP A 154 -4.80 -1.41 -2.19
C TRP A 154 -3.44 -0.80 -1.82
N LEU A 155 -2.35 -1.26 -2.45
CA LEU A 155 -1.00 -0.75 -2.20
C LEU A 155 -0.91 0.76 -2.49
N LEU A 156 -1.55 1.23 -3.57
CA LEU A 156 -1.56 2.65 -3.92
C LEU A 156 -2.29 3.50 -2.87
N ARG A 157 -3.48 3.08 -2.43
CA ARG A 157 -4.21 3.76 -1.35
C ARG A 157 -3.38 3.87 -0.07
N GLN A 158 -2.74 2.77 0.33
CA GLN A 158 -1.90 2.75 1.52
C GLN A 158 -0.64 3.59 1.37
N ARG A 159 -0.07 3.68 0.17
CA ARG A 159 1.10 4.52 -0.09
C ARG A 159 0.76 6.00 -0.05
N ILE A 160 -0.37 6.42 -0.62
CA ILE A 160 -0.90 7.79 -0.52
C ILE A 160 -1.06 8.20 0.94
N GLN A 161 -1.67 7.33 1.77
CA GLN A 161 -1.81 7.58 3.20
C GLN A 161 -0.45 7.69 3.90
N THR A 162 0.48 6.80 3.59
CA THR A 162 1.82 6.79 4.21
C THR A 162 2.62 8.03 3.83
N TRP A 163 2.53 8.51 2.57
CA TRP A 163 3.19 9.73 2.12
C TRP A 163 2.75 10.94 2.95
N ASN A 164 1.46 11.04 3.28
CA ASN A 164 0.93 12.12 4.13
C ASN A 164 1.37 12.01 5.59
N GLU A 165 1.69 10.81 6.07
CA GLU A 165 2.22 10.58 7.41
C GLU A 165 3.72 10.91 7.53
N ARG A 166 4.45 10.99 6.41
CA ARG A 166 5.88 11.30 6.42
C ARG A 166 6.13 12.77 6.73
N VAL A 167 7.08 13.00 7.62
CA VAL A 167 7.59 14.34 7.95
C VAL A 167 8.83 14.68 7.13
N LEU A 168 9.65 13.69 6.80
CA LEU A 168 10.93 13.89 6.12
C LEU A 168 10.77 13.81 4.60
N ASP A 169 11.25 14.83 3.89
CA ASP A 169 11.19 14.91 2.41
C ASP A 169 11.86 13.72 1.72
N ARG A 170 12.95 13.19 2.29
CA ARG A 170 13.63 12.02 1.74
C ARG A 170 12.73 10.78 1.73
N GLU A 171 11.89 10.61 2.75
CA GLU A 171 10.94 9.49 2.83
C GLU A 171 9.79 9.72 1.85
N LYS A 172 9.30 10.97 1.74
CA LYS A 172 8.29 11.35 0.75
C LYS A 172 8.73 11.06 -0.69
N ARG A 173 9.96 11.43 -1.06
CA ARG A 173 10.53 11.11 -2.39
C ARG A 173 10.58 9.60 -2.67
N THR A 174 10.82 8.79 -1.65
CA THR A 174 10.78 7.32 -1.77
C THR A 174 9.36 6.85 -2.04
N ASP A 175 8.39 7.38 -1.28
CA ASP A 175 6.97 7.08 -1.45
C ASP A 175 6.45 7.56 -2.82
N GLU A 176 6.93 8.68 -3.36
CA GLU A 176 6.60 9.19 -4.70
C GLU A 176 7.03 8.24 -5.83
N ILE A 177 8.26 7.75 -5.78
CA ILE A 177 8.75 6.76 -6.75
C ILE A 177 7.87 5.50 -6.71
N GLU A 178 7.51 5.04 -5.51
CA GLU A 178 6.64 3.89 -5.33
C GLU A 178 5.20 4.14 -5.79
N ILE A 179 4.67 5.36 -5.59
CA ILE A 179 3.37 5.79 -6.13
C ILE A 179 3.39 5.75 -7.66
N ARG A 180 4.40 6.35 -8.31
CA ARG A 180 4.55 6.32 -9.77
C ARG A 180 4.58 4.89 -10.29
N THR A 181 5.42 4.05 -9.68
CA THR A 181 5.55 2.65 -10.06
C THR A 181 4.21 1.91 -9.97
N LEU A 182 3.42 2.17 -8.92
CA LEU A 182 2.09 1.58 -8.75
C LEU A 182 1.09 2.09 -9.79
N VAL A 183 1.14 3.37 -10.15
CA VAL A 183 0.30 3.93 -11.22
C VAL A 183 0.64 3.28 -12.55
N ASP A 184 1.92 3.14 -12.89
CA ASP A 184 2.36 2.47 -14.13
C ASP A 184 1.89 1.01 -14.17
N MET A 185 2.00 0.28 -13.06
CA MET A 185 1.48 -1.09 -12.96
C MET A 185 -0.04 -1.16 -13.20
N LEU A 186 -0.80 -0.26 -12.57
CA LEU A 186 -2.25 -0.22 -12.68
C LEU A 186 -2.68 0.16 -14.10
N GLY A 187 -1.98 1.09 -14.74
CA GLY A 187 -2.17 1.46 -16.14
C GLY A 187 -1.92 0.28 -17.08
N PHE A 188 -0.85 -0.49 -16.85
CA PHE A 188 -0.53 -1.67 -17.66
C PHE A 188 -1.58 -2.78 -17.51
N CYS A 189 -2.14 -2.98 -16.31
CA CYS A 189 -3.14 -4.01 -16.06
C CYS A 189 -4.50 -3.71 -16.73
N GLY A 190 -4.77 -2.48 -17.17
CA GLY A 190 -5.98 -2.11 -17.90
C GLY A 190 -7.29 -2.29 -17.12
N GLY A 191 -7.24 -2.24 -15.78
CA GLY A 191 -8.40 -2.47 -14.91
C GLY A 191 -9.33 -1.26 -14.74
N GLU A 192 -10.43 -1.45 -14.02
CA GLU A 192 -11.26 -0.32 -13.57
C GLU A 192 -10.45 0.65 -12.71
N LYS A 193 -10.72 1.95 -12.89
CA LYS A 193 -10.13 2.98 -12.04
C LYS A 193 -10.51 2.77 -10.57
N ILE A 194 -9.57 3.09 -9.69
CA ILE A 194 -9.76 3.03 -8.24
C ILE A 194 -10.73 4.13 -7.84
N LYS A 195 -11.92 3.75 -7.40
CA LYS A 195 -12.92 4.71 -6.90
C LYS A 195 -12.53 5.16 -5.50
N ILE A 196 -12.36 6.47 -5.32
CA ILE A 196 -12.13 7.10 -4.02
C ILE A 196 -13.35 7.97 -3.70
N LYS A 197 -14.07 7.62 -2.63
CA LYS A 197 -15.32 8.30 -2.24
C LYS A 197 -15.32 8.78 -0.80
N ARG A 198 -14.44 8.23 0.05
CA ARG A 198 -14.41 8.57 1.48
C ARG A 198 -13.71 9.91 1.67
N LYS A 199 -14.31 10.79 2.47
CA LYS A 199 -13.79 12.15 2.74
C LYS A 199 -12.30 12.16 3.12
N GLN A 200 -11.88 11.25 3.99
CA GLN A 200 -10.47 11.15 4.40
C GLN A 200 -9.56 10.77 3.23
N GLU A 201 -9.92 9.79 2.42
CA GLU A 201 -9.11 9.38 1.26
C GLU A 201 -9.05 10.47 0.18
N ILE A 202 -10.14 11.24 0.01
CA ILE A 202 -10.17 12.40 -0.88
C ILE A 202 -9.18 13.46 -0.39
N GLU A 203 -9.15 13.74 0.90
CA GLU A 203 -8.20 14.70 1.49
C GLU A 203 -6.76 14.22 1.36
N ASP A 204 -6.51 12.94 1.68
CA ASP A 204 -5.19 12.32 1.54
C ASP A 204 -4.69 12.42 0.08
N LEU A 205 -5.58 12.19 -0.89
CA LEU A 205 -5.26 12.32 -2.31
C LEU A 205 -4.99 13.77 -2.72
N ARG A 206 -5.78 14.75 -2.23
CA ARG A 206 -5.54 16.19 -2.50
C ARG A 206 -4.15 16.60 -2.06
N MET A 207 -3.75 16.21 -0.85
CA MET A 207 -2.46 16.56 -0.27
C MET A 207 -1.30 16.01 -1.10
N VAL A 208 -1.40 14.77 -1.56
CA VAL A 208 -0.40 14.15 -2.45
C VAL A 208 -0.34 14.89 -3.80
N VAL A 209 -1.48 15.16 -4.43
CA VAL A 209 -1.53 15.84 -5.74
C VAL A 209 -0.94 17.25 -5.68
N VAL A 210 -1.15 17.98 -4.58
CA VAL A 210 -0.57 19.32 -4.39
C VAL A 210 0.92 19.26 -4.07
N GLY A 211 1.37 18.23 -3.36
CA GLY A 211 2.74 18.13 -2.88
C GLY A 211 3.72 17.43 -3.80
N MET A 212 3.24 16.61 -4.75
CA MET A 212 4.08 15.96 -5.75
C MET A 212 4.41 16.94 -6.89
N GLU A 213 5.66 16.90 -7.37
CA GLU A 213 6.10 17.72 -8.51
C GLU A 213 5.61 17.19 -9.88
N ASP A 214 4.93 16.04 -9.91
CA ASP A 214 4.42 15.42 -11.14
C ASP A 214 3.11 16.02 -11.63
N ASP A 215 2.77 15.71 -12.88
CA ASP A 215 1.46 16.02 -13.45
C ASP A 215 0.34 15.30 -12.66
N PRO A 216 -0.61 16.04 -12.06
CA PRO A 216 -1.80 15.49 -11.40
C PRO A 216 -2.59 14.48 -12.25
N THR A 217 -2.52 14.59 -13.58
CA THR A 217 -3.21 13.67 -14.50
C THR A 217 -2.69 12.24 -14.40
N MET A 218 -1.45 12.03 -13.96
CA MET A 218 -0.85 10.72 -13.75
C MET A 218 -1.68 9.90 -12.74
N LEU A 219 -1.97 10.45 -11.56
CA LEU A 219 -2.85 9.78 -10.58
C LEU A 219 -4.29 9.68 -11.09
N GLY A 220 -4.79 10.71 -11.78
CA GLY A 220 -6.13 10.70 -12.39
C GLY A 220 -6.31 9.67 -13.52
N SER A 221 -5.22 9.11 -14.06
CA SER A 221 -5.28 8.05 -15.06
C SER A 221 -5.76 6.71 -14.47
N VAL A 222 -5.45 6.43 -13.20
CA VAL A 222 -5.80 5.17 -12.52
C VAL A 222 -6.76 5.34 -11.34
N ILE A 223 -6.99 6.58 -10.87
CA ILE A 223 -7.93 6.90 -9.79
C ILE A 223 -9.12 7.68 -10.35
N GLU A 224 -10.32 7.26 -9.94
CA GLU A 224 -11.56 8.01 -10.16
C GLU A 224 -11.92 8.78 -8.88
N CYS A 225 -11.71 10.09 -8.91
CA CYS A 225 -12.06 11.02 -7.83
C CYS A 225 -12.42 12.39 -8.43
N PRO A 226 -13.70 12.64 -8.76
CA PRO A 226 -14.15 13.91 -9.34
C PRO A 226 -13.80 15.12 -8.49
N GLU A 227 -13.73 14.96 -7.17
CA GLU A 227 -13.36 15.98 -6.21
C GLU A 227 -11.95 16.52 -6.40
N VAL A 228 -11.02 15.68 -6.89
CA VAL A 228 -9.60 16.02 -7.05
C VAL A 228 -9.24 16.24 -8.52
N PHE A 229 -9.74 15.39 -9.42
CA PHE A 229 -9.37 15.40 -10.84
C PHE A 229 -10.49 15.86 -11.77
N GLY A 230 -11.71 16.04 -11.26
CA GLY A 230 -12.86 16.42 -12.08
C GLY A 230 -12.87 17.91 -12.44
N PRO A 231 -13.51 18.28 -13.55
CA PRO A 231 -13.93 19.65 -13.75
C PRO A 231 -14.83 20.09 -12.59
N TRP A 232 -14.63 21.30 -12.06
CA TRP A 232 -15.34 21.81 -10.89
C TRP A 232 -16.87 21.68 -10.97
N TYR A 233 -17.45 21.71 -12.19
CA TYR A 233 -18.90 21.57 -12.42
C TYR A 233 -19.45 20.14 -12.25
N ARG A 234 -18.60 19.11 -12.16
CA ARG A 234 -19.02 17.72 -11.89
C ARG A 234 -19.11 17.38 -10.40
N LEU A 235 -18.76 18.32 -9.53
CA LEU A 235 -18.86 18.13 -8.09
C LEU A 235 -20.32 18.12 -7.66
N ASN A 236 -20.72 17.14 -6.82
CA ASN A 236 -22.11 16.98 -6.37
C ASN A 236 -22.70 18.26 -5.76
N TRP A 237 -21.89 19.04 -5.02
CA TRP A 237 -22.35 20.32 -4.46
C TRP A 237 -22.59 21.37 -5.56
N VAL A 238 -21.73 21.46 -6.58
CA VAL A 238 -21.92 22.40 -7.70
C VAL A 238 -23.17 22.04 -8.51
N GLN A 239 -23.43 20.75 -8.72
CA GLN A 239 -24.67 20.29 -9.37
C GLN A 239 -25.91 20.62 -8.52
N ALA A 240 -25.84 20.42 -7.20
CA ALA A 240 -26.93 20.75 -6.29
C ALA A 240 -27.22 22.27 -6.25
N PHE A 241 -26.19 23.11 -6.17
CA PHE A 241 -26.35 24.57 -6.24
C PHE A 241 -26.79 25.04 -7.61
N GLY A 242 -26.30 24.43 -8.69
CA GLY A 242 -26.75 24.70 -10.05
C GLY A 242 -28.24 24.38 -10.24
N ALA A 243 -28.72 23.25 -9.72
CA ALA A 243 -30.13 22.88 -9.75
C ALA A 243 -31.00 23.84 -8.92
N LEU A 244 -30.56 24.22 -7.72
CA LEU A 244 -31.25 25.23 -6.90
C LEU A 244 -31.33 26.59 -7.60
N GLY A 245 -30.24 27.04 -8.22
CA GLY A 245 -30.23 28.27 -9.00
C GLY A 245 -31.20 28.22 -10.18
N LEU A 246 -31.27 27.08 -10.88
CA LEU A 246 -32.18 26.88 -12.02
C LEU A 246 -33.65 26.88 -11.59
N VAL A 247 -33.97 26.31 -10.43
CA VAL A 247 -35.33 26.39 -9.83
C VAL A 247 -35.69 27.83 -9.48
N LEU A 248 -34.77 28.60 -8.90
CA LEU A 248 -35.00 30.02 -8.58
C LEU A 248 -35.21 30.88 -9.84
N ILE A 249 -34.44 30.63 -10.89
CA ILE A 249 -34.61 31.32 -12.18
C ILE A 249 -35.95 30.95 -12.81
N LEU A 250 -36.34 29.67 -12.81
CA LEU A 250 -37.63 29.23 -13.37
C LEU A 250 -38.81 29.81 -12.61
N THR A 251 -38.76 29.83 -11.27
CA THR A 251 -39.80 30.47 -10.46
C THR A 251 -39.90 31.96 -10.75
N LYS A 252 -38.78 32.68 -10.85
CA LYS A 252 -38.78 34.09 -11.24
C LYS A 252 -39.26 34.34 -12.66
N ALA A 253 -38.95 33.46 -13.60
CA ALA A 253 -39.44 33.55 -14.97
C ALA A 253 -40.95 33.30 -15.04
N ILE A 254 -41.47 32.31 -14.30
CA ILE A 254 -42.92 32.04 -14.20
C ILE A 254 -43.64 33.23 -13.56
N ASP A 255 -43.12 33.82 -12.49
CA ASP A 255 -43.70 35.03 -11.88
C ASP A 255 -43.70 36.21 -12.86
N TYR A 256 -42.62 36.39 -13.63
CA TYR A 256 -42.49 37.46 -14.62
C TYR A 256 -43.47 37.29 -15.79
N PHE A 257 -43.54 36.11 -16.40
CA PHE A 257 -44.47 35.83 -17.51
C PHE A 257 -45.93 35.60 -17.05
N GLY A 258 -46.15 35.29 -15.77
CA GLY A 258 -47.48 35.17 -15.17
C GLY A 258 -48.13 36.53 -14.89
N HIS A 259 -47.33 37.57 -14.64
CA HIS A 259 -47.83 38.93 -14.44
C HIS A 259 -48.27 39.63 -15.74
N ASP A 260 -47.65 39.29 -16.88
CA ASP A 260 -48.01 39.85 -18.19
C ASP A 260 -49.30 39.25 -18.79
N ASN A 261 -49.88 38.21 -18.19
CA ASN A 261 -51.13 37.57 -18.64
C ASN A 261 -52.38 38.06 -17.87
N HIS A 262 -52.26 39.13 -17.07
CA HIS A 262 -53.38 39.79 -16.38
C HIS A 262 -53.61 41.22 -16.91
N VAL A 263 -53.79 41.36 -18.23
CA VAL A 263 -54.36 42.56 -18.87
C VAL A 263 -55.58 42.17 -19.69
#